data_AF-A0A938TFK7-F1
#
_entry.id   AF-A0A938TFK7-F1
#
_cell.length_a   1.000
_cell.length_b   1.000
_cell.length_c   1.000
_cell.angle_alpha   90.00
_cell.angle_beta   90.00
_cell.angle_gamma   90.00
#
_symmetry.space_group_name_H-M   'P 1'
#
loop_
_entity.id
_entity.type
_entity.pdbx_description
1 polymer ?
#
loop_
_entity_poly.entity_id
_entity_poly.type
_entity_poly.pdbx_seq_one_letter_code
_entity_poly.pdbx_strand_id
1 'polypeptide(L)'
;MRILGIVFLFSFLFNSCSIIDYLLESPPKSDEEKLSESISNFTTSTLFSIEYSLLKSEPRSFRNENIRVFGTVLEEFKGEFILFTDPFEDNEYGFYRVYFDNPLPKQFDIPRPFKFISRGSKISVFGKFIGLTDVKLSELESINSQSVNQNIDYSRLRRIPTFNAMLIYDHEDFQFKRPLWISSKFVDEVLER
;
A
#
# COMPACT_ATOMS: atom_id res chain seq x y z
N MET A 1 33.50 56.32 -35.63
CA MET A 1 32.57 55.17 -35.72
C MET A 1 33.24 53.90 -35.20
N ARG A 2 33.32 53.70 -33.86
CA ARG A 2 33.84 52.46 -33.24
C ARG A 2 32.92 51.86 -32.17
N ILE A 3 31.77 52.50 -31.92
CA ILE A 3 30.82 52.12 -30.86
C ILE A 3 29.75 51.13 -31.39
N LEU A 4 29.53 51.08 -32.72
CA LEU A 4 28.50 50.23 -33.32
C LEU A 4 28.82 48.73 -33.30
N GLY A 5 30.11 48.36 -33.30
CA GLY A 5 30.53 46.94 -33.29
C GLY A 5 30.40 46.26 -31.93
N ILE A 6 30.44 47.03 -30.84
CA ILE A 6 30.31 46.49 -29.47
C ILE A 6 28.85 46.14 -29.16
N VAL A 7 27.91 46.93 -29.68
CA VAL A 7 26.47 46.67 -29.49
C VAL A 7 26.03 45.40 -30.23
N PHE A 8 26.60 45.12 -31.41
CA PHE A 8 26.28 43.91 -32.18
C PHE A 8 26.86 42.62 -31.57
N LEU A 9 27.97 42.71 -30.83
CA LEU A 9 28.56 41.56 -30.13
C LEU A 9 27.77 41.16 -28.88
N PHE A 10 27.13 42.13 -28.20
CA PHE A 10 26.30 41.84 -27.03
C PHE A 10 24.94 41.21 -27.38
N SER A 11 24.43 41.41 -28.60
CA SER A 11 23.14 40.83 -29.04
C SER A 11 23.24 39.32 -29.33
N PHE A 12 24.44 38.80 -29.60
CA PHE A 12 24.65 37.38 -29.87
C PHE A 12 24.76 36.53 -28.60
N LEU A 13 25.03 37.14 -27.44
CA LEU A 13 25.17 36.44 -26.16
C LEU A 13 23.83 36.17 -25.43
N PHE A 14 22.73 36.77 -25.89
CA PHE A 14 21.39 36.56 -25.29
C PHE A 14 20.53 35.51 -25.99
N ASN A 15 20.99 34.92 -27.11
CA ASN A 15 20.27 33.85 -27.81
C ASN A 15 20.79 32.43 -27.50
N SER A 16 21.73 32.28 -26.56
CA SER A 16 22.29 30.99 -26.15
C SER A 16 21.73 30.45 -24.82
N CYS A 17 20.66 31.04 -24.29
CA CYS A 17 19.89 30.51 -23.15
C CYS A 17 18.95 29.36 -23.60
N SER A 18 19.55 28.23 -23.97
CA SER A 18 18.80 26.98 -24.21
C SER A 18 19.59 25.75 -23.76
N ILE A 19 20.92 25.80 -23.85
CA ILE A 19 21.80 24.71 -23.37
C ILE A 19 21.97 24.77 -21.85
N ILE A 20 21.95 25.97 -21.25
CA ILE A 20 22.03 26.13 -19.79
C ILE A 20 20.75 25.64 -19.12
N ASP A 21 19.58 25.89 -19.73
CA ASP A 21 18.31 25.37 -19.22
C ASP A 21 18.31 23.83 -19.22
N TYR A 22 18.86 23.20 -20.27
CA TYR A 22 19.00 21.73 -20.33
C TYR A 22 20.04 21.15 -19.35
N LEU A 23 21.01 21.96 -18.89
CA LEU A 23 21.99 21.57 -17.87
C LEU A 23 21.52 21.84 -16.44
N LEU A 24 20.51 22.69 -16.27
CA LEU A 24 19.89 23.03 -14.98
C LEU A 24 18.54 22.33 -14.77
N GLU A 25 17.92 21.80 -15.83
CA GLU A 25 16.78 20.90 -15.74
C GLU A 25 17.25 19.55 -15.17
N SER A 26 16.80 19.25 -13.96
CA SER A 26 16.93 17.91 -13.40
C SER A 26 16.32 16.90 -14.39
N PRO A 27 17.01 15.78 -14.69
CA PRO A 27 16.45 14.77 -15.57
C PRO A 27 15.09 14.31 -15.05
N PRO A 28 14.14 13.96 -15.94
CA PRO A 28 12.84 13.47 -15.52
C PRO A 28 13.02 12.24 -14.64
N LYS A 29 12.28 12.18 -13.53
CA LYS A 29 12.34 11.06 -12.58
C LYS A 29 12.09 9.75 -13.31
N SER A 30 12.94 8.76 -13.02
CA SER A 30 12.72 7.38 -13.46
C SER A 30 11.46 6.78 -12.83
N ASP A 31 10.90 5.73 -13.45
CA ASP A 31 9.74 5.01 -12.91
C ASP A 31 9.99 4.51 -11.48
N GLU A 32 11.21 4.08 -11.17
CA GLU A 32 11.61 3.62 -9.83
C GLU A 32 11.59 4.76 -8.81
N GLU A 33 12.10 5.94 -9.18
CA GLU A 33 12.07 7.13 -8.33
C GLU A 33 10.64 7.62 -8.08
N LYS A 34 9.81 7.65 -9.13
CA LYS A 34 8.39 7.99 -9.01
C LYS A 34 7.65 7.04 -8.08
N LEU A 35 7.88 5.73 -8.24
CA LEU A 35 7.25 4.71 -7.39
C LEU A 35 7.73 4.82 -5.94
N SER A 36 9.04 4.96 -5.72
CA SER A 36 9.62 5.11 -4.38
C SER A 36 9.09 6.34 -3.64
N GLU A 37 9.04 7.49 -4.33
CA GLU A 37 8.47 8.72 -3.78
C GLU A 37 6.97 8.57 -3.48
N SER A 38 6.21 7.96 -4.38
CA SER A 38 4.78 7.74 -4.20
C SER A 38 4.48 6.81 -3.02
N ILE A 39 5.27 5.75 -2.83
CA ILE A 39 5.20 4.87 -1.66
C ILE A 39 5.48 5.66 -0.37
N SER A 40 6.53 6.49 -0.37
CA SER A 40 6.86 7.34 0.78
C SER A 40 5.74 8.34 1.10
N ASN A 41 5.16 8.97 0.08
CA ASN A 41 4.05 9.90 0.26
C ASN A 41 2.78 9.18 0.76
N PHE A 42 2.50 7.98 0.26
CA PHE A 42 1.35 7.19 0.71
C PHE A 42 1.50 6.76 2.17
N THR A 43 2.66 6.20 2.54
CA THR A 43 2.92 5.75 3.92
C THR A 43 2.89 6.90 4.93
N THR A 44 3.41 8.07 4.59
CA THR A 44 3.42 9.25 5.46
C THR A 44 2.06 9.93 5.60
N SER A 45 1.21 9.88 4.57
CA SER A 45 -0.16 10.42 4.61
C SER A 45 -1.19 9.48 5.23
N THR A 46 -0.80 8.25 5.56
CA THR A 46 -1.70 7.23 6.09
C THR A 46 -2.00 7.47 7.56
N LEU A 47 -3.30 7.48 7.92
CA LEU A 47 -3.74 7.53 9.31
C LEU A 47 -3.41 6.21 10.02
N PHE A 48 -2.98 6.29 11.27
CA PHE A 48 -2.65 5.13 12.10
C PHE A 48 -3.23 5.30 13.50
N SER A 49 -3.29 4.20 14.25
CA SER A 49 -3.88 4.16 15.59
C SER A 49 -5.33 4.66 15.60
N ILE A 50 -6.17 4.09 14.72
CA ILE A 50 -7.60 4.37 14.67
C ILE A 50 -8.32 3.23 15.37
N GLU A 51 -9.07 3.57 16.42
CA GLU A 51 -9.83 2.58 17.18
C GLU A 51 -10.77 1.75 16.29
N TYR A 52 -10.71 0.43 16.46
CA TYR A 52 -11.61 -0.51 15.79
C TYR A 52 -13.09 -0.18 15.99
N SER A 53 -13.46 0.22 17.23
CA SER A 53 -14.80 0.68 17.60
C SER A 53 -15.25 1.86 16.73
N LEU A 54 -14.36 2.84 16.53
CA LEU A 54 -14.63 4.06 15.78
C LEU A 54 -14.85 3.77 14.29
N LEU A 55 -14.03 2.89 13.70
CA LEU A 55 -14.24 2.42 12.32
C LEU A 55 -15.60 1.73 12.14
N LYS A 56 -16.12 1.07 13.18
CA LYS A 56 -17.42 0.40 13.16
C LYS A 56 -18.60 1.33 13.42
N SER A 57 -18.47 2.28 14.33
CA SER A 57 -19.54 3.23 14.65
C SER A 57 -19.70 4.31 13.58
N GLU A 58 -18.59 4.74 12.98
CA GLU A 58 -18.55 5.88 12.04
C GLU A 58 -17.89 5.57 10.68
N PRO A 59 -18.27 4.50 9.99
CA PRO A 59 -17.58 4.07 8.76
C PRO A 59 -17.65 5.09 7.61
N ARG A 60 -18.57 6.07 7.67
CA ARG A 60 -18.67 7.11 6.64
C ARG A 60 -17.56 8.16 6.77
N SER A 61 -17.12 8.46 7.99
CA SER A 61 -16.09 9.46 8.28
C SER A 61 -14.72 9.06 7.75
N PHE A 62 -14.48 7.76 7.57
CA PHE A 62 -13.21 7.20 7.14
C PHE A 62 -13.22 6.68 5.70
N ARG A 63 -14.35 6.81 4.98
CA ARG A 63 -14.50 6.19 3.67
C ARG A 63 -13.50 6.79 2.69
N ASN A 64 -12.71 5.94 2.05
CA ASN A 64 -11.59 6.26 1.15
C ASN A 64 -10.37 6.88 1.82
N GLU A 65 -10.34 6.98 3.14
CA GLU A 65 -9.14 7.41 3.87
C GLU A 65 -8.05 6.33 3.76
N ASN A 66 -6.80 6.79 3.69
CA ASN A 66 -5.63 5.92 3.76
C ASN A 66 -5.41 5.58 5.24
N ILE A 67 -5.50 4.29 5.58
CA ILE A 67 -5.37 3.82 6.96
C ILE A 67 -4.34 2.68 7.02
N ARG A 68 -3.55 2.69 8.08
CA ARG A 68 -2.61 1.65 8.45
C ARG A 68 -3.25 0.76 9.50
N VAL A 69 -3.23 -0.54 9.25
CA VAL A 69 -3.68 -1.56 10.20
C VAL A 69 -2.56 -2.57 10.41
N PHE A 70 -2.30 -2.91 11.66
CA PHE A 70 -1.39 -3.99 12.03
C PHE A 70 -2.20 -5.22 12.45
N GLY A 71 -1.76 -6.42 12.07
CA GLY A 71 -2.36 -7.65 12.58
C GLY A 71 -1.67 -8.92 12.11
N THR A 72 -2.15 -10.04 12.64
CA THR A 72 -1.77 -11.39 12.23
C THR A 72 -2.77 -11.91 11.20
N VAL A 73 -2.26 -12.47 10.09
CA VAL A 73 -3.10 -13.14 9.08
C VAL A 73 -3.66 -14.43 9.67
N LEU A 74 -4.98 -14.51 9.78
CA LEU A 74 -5.66 -15.72 10.26
C LEU A 74 -6.09 -16.64 9.13
N GLU A 75 -6.44 -16.07 7.99
CA GLU A 75 -6.98 -16.80 6.85
C GLU A 75 -6.64 -16.05 5.55
N GLU A 76 -6.37 -16.81 4.49
CA GLU A 76 -6.12 -16.31 3.13
C GLU A 76 -7.04 -17.04 2.15
N PHE A 77 -7.74 -16.27 1.31
CA PHE A 77 -8.59 -16.84 0.28
C PHE A 77 -8.78 -15.85 -0.87
N LYS A 78 -8.52 -16.31 -2.10
CA LYS A 78 -8.83 -15.63 -3.38
C LYS A 78 -8.73 -14.10 -3.37
N GLY A 79 -7.52 -13.56 -3.11
CA GLY A 79 -7.30 -12.10 -3.15
C GLY A 79 -7.74 -11.37 -1.89
N GLU A 80 -7.94 -12.11 -0.79
CA GLU A 80 -8.37 -11.56 0.49
C GLU A 80 -7.67 -12.22 1.68
N PHE A 81 -7.45 -11.43 2.74
CA PHE A 81 -7.07 -11.92 4.05
C PHE A 81 -8.08 -11.51 5.12
N ILE A 82 -8.20 -12.36 6.14
CA ILE A 82 -8.71 -11.95 7.45
C ILE A 82 -7.51 -11.67 8.33
N LEU A 83 -7.39 -10.43 8.78
CA LEU A 83 -6.42 -10.03 9.80
C LEU A 83 -7.08 -9.99 11.16
N PHE A 84 -6.30 -10.36 12.16
CA PHE A 84 -6.65 -10.20 13.56
C PHE A 84 -5.58 -9.39 14.26
N THR A 85 -5.99 -8.30 14.89
CA THR A 85 -5.09 -7.44 15.66
C THR A 85 -5.11 -7.90 17.11
N ASP A 86 -3.92 -8.21 17.63
CA ASP A 86 -3.75 -8.80 18.95
C ASP A 86 -4.04 -7.76 20.05
N PRO A 87 -4.98 -8.02 20.98
CA PRO A 87 -5.31 -7.11 22.08
C PRO A 87 -4.16 -6.86 23.08
N PHE A 88 -3.10 -7.67 23.06
CA PHE A 88 -1.95 -7.50 23.95
C PHE A 88 -0.83 -6.64 23.34
N GLU A 89 -0.81 -6.51 22.01
CA GLU A 89 0.15 -5.66 21.29
C GLU A 89 -0.47 -4.33 20.85
N ASP A 90 -1.80 -4.25 20.79
CA ASP A 90 -2.52 -3.07 20.32
C ASP A 90 -3.81 -2.85 21.13
N ASN A 91 -4.14 -1.59 21.42
CA ASN A 91 -5.42 -1.24 22.06
C ASN A 91 -6.62 -1.44 21.09
N GLU A 92 -6.33 -1.73 19.82
CA GLU A 92 -7.25 -1.72 18.67
C GLU A 92 -7.61 -3.14 18.19
N TYR A 93 -8.01 -3.99 19.12
CA TYR A 93 -8.30 -5.39 18.81
C TYR A 93 -9.56 -5.56 17.96
N GLY A 94 -9.47 -6.37 16.91
CA GLY A 94 -10.56 -6.57 15.98
C GLY A 94 -10.22 -7.49 14.82
N PHE A 95 -11.24 -7.82 14.03
CA PHE A 95 -11.07 -8.53 12.78
C PHE A 95 -11.16 -7.53 11.63
N TYR A 96 -10.23 -7.63 10.69
CA TYR A 96 -10.21 -6.79 9.51
C TYR A 96 -10.24 -7.65 8.26
N ARG A 97 -11.01 -7.25 7.26
CA ARG A 97 -10.98 -7.86 5.93
C ARG A 97 -10.11 -7.01 5.03
N VAL A 98 -9.17 -7.62 4.33
CA VAL A 98 -8.26 -6.91 3.44
C VAL A 98 -8.32 -7.54 2.06
N TYR A 99 -8.74 -6.77 1.07
CA TYR A 99 -8.63 -7.12 -0.35
C TYR A 99 -7.26 -6.73 -0.87
N PHE A 100 -6.68 -7.58 -1.71
CA PHE A 100 -5.46 -7.32 -2.45
C PHE A 100 -5.60 -7.87 -3.87
N ASP A 101 -4.98 -7.19 -4.83
CA ASP A 101 -4.99 -7.57 -6.23
C ASP A 101 -3.80 -8.47 -6.58
N ASN A 102 -3.99 -9.35 -7.56
CA ASN A 102 -3.04 -10.39 -7.94
C ASN A 102 -2.74 -11.41 -6.82
N PRO A 103 -2.46 -12.68 -7.18
CA PRO A 103 -2.03 -13.64 -6.18
C PRO A 103 -0.70 -13.18 -5.56
N LEU A 104 -0.57 -13.36 -4.24
CA LEU A 104 0.73 -13.21 -3.59
C LEU A 104 1.77 -14.08 -4.30
N PRO A 105 3.03 -13.63 -4.39
CA PRO A 105 4.09 -14.43 -5.00
C PRO A 105 4.20 -15.79 -4.30
N LYS A 106 3.85 -16.86 -5.01
CA LYS A 106 4.01 -18.26 -4.54
C LYS A 106 5.46 -18.68 -4.77
N GLN A 107 6.09 -19.32 -3.77
CA GLN A 107 7.39 -19.95 -3.99
C GLN A 107 7.24 -21.10 -4.98
N PHE A 108 7.89 -20.96 -6.14
CA PHE A 108 8.39 -22.09 -6.89
C PHE A 108 9.91 -22.14 -6.69
N ASP A 109 10.44 -23.37 -6.55
CA ASP A 109 11.80 -23.81 -6.17
C ASP A 109 13.01 -22.96 -6.64
N ILE A 110 13.17 -21.73 -6.16
CA ILE A 110 14.36 -20.88 -6.40
C ILE A 110 14.67 -20.05 -5.15
N PRO A 111 15.93 -19.95 -4.70
CA PRO A 111 16.27 -19.25 -3.47
C PRO A 111 16.34 -17.73 -3.72
N ARG A 112 15.24 -17.01 -3.45
CA ARG A 112 15.28 -15.57 -3.11
C ARG A 112 14.39 -15.29 -1.89
N PRO A 113 14.77 -14.31 -1.05
CA PRO A 113 14.27 -14.16 0.32
C PRO A 113 13.00 -13.29 0.39
N PHE A 114 12.03 -13.51 -0.50
CA PHE A 114 10.73 -12.85 -0.34
C PHE A 114 9.95 -13.63 0.72
N LYS A 115 9.83 -13.06 1.92
CA LYS A 115 9.02 -13.61 3.02
C LYS A 115 7.57 -13.69 2.55
N PHE A 116 7.04 -14.90 2.48
CA PHE A 116 5.65 -15.14 2.08
C PHE A 116 4.69 -14.61 3.17
N ILE A 117 3.61 -13.96 2.76
CA ILE A 117 2.52 -13.59 3.66
C ILE A 117 1.58 -14.79 3.71
N SER A 118 1.54 -15.49 4.83
CA SER A 118 0.67 -16.65 5.06
C SER A 118 -0.12 -16.49 6.34
N ARG A 119 -1.00 -17.44 6.62
CA ARG A 119 -1.51 -17.64 7.99
C ARG A 119 -0.36 -17.61 9.00
N GLY A 120 -0.54 -16.83 10.07
CA GLY A 120 0.44 -16.62 11.14
C GLY A 120 1.42 -15.47 10.89
N SER A 121 1.50 -14.93 9.66
CA SER A 121 2.36 -13.77 9.40
C SER A 121 1.81 -12.52 10.08
N LYS A 122 2.69 -11.81 10.80
CA LYS A 122 2.43 -10.48 11.35
C LYS A 122 2.78 -9.43 10.30
N ILE A 123 1.81 -8.62 9.90
CA ILE A 123 1.98 -7.64 8.81
C ILE A 123 1.42 -6.28 9.17
N SER A 124 1.96 -5.24 8.54
CA SER A 124 1.36 -3.91 8.50
C SER A 124 0.77 -3.66 7.12
N VAL A 125 -0.53 -3.41 7.05
CA VAL A 125 -1.24 -3.09 5.80
C VAL A 125 -1.51 -1.61 5.75
N PHE A 126 -1.10 -0.97 4.66
CA PHE A 126 -1.48 0.39 4.31
C PHE A 126 -2.49 0.30 3.17
N GLY A 127 -3.70 0.77 3.41
CA GLY A 127 -4.80 0.59 2.45
C GLY A 127 -5.87 1.66 2.56
N LYS A 128 -6.77 1.67 1.58
CA LYS A 128 -7.95 2.55 1.60
C LYS A 128 -9.09 1.87 2.30
N PHE A 129 -9.68 2.53 3.30
CA PHE A 129 -10.87 2.03 3.96
C PHE A 129 -12.09 2.13 3.05
N ILE A 130 -12.78 1.01 2.83
CA ILE A 130 -13.95 0.97 1.94
C ILE A 130 -15.27 0.97 2.71
N GLY A 131 -15.28 0.50 3.96
CA GLY A 131 -16.47 0.37 4.79
C GLY A 131 -16.49 -0.93 5.59
N LEU A 132 -17.69 -1.39 5.91
CA LEU A 132 -17.91 -2.62 6.67
C LEU A 132 -18.45 -3.71 5.74
N THR A 133 -17.88 -4.90 5.80
CA THR A 133 -18.38 -6.06 5.04
C THR A 133 -18.57 -7.28 5.93
N ASP A 134 -19.37 -8.22 5.46
CA ASP A 134 -19.58 -9.52 6.09
C ASP A 134 -18.71 -10.56 5.39
N VAL A 135 -18.09 -11.45 6.16
CA VAL A 135 -17.44 -12.65 5.62
C VAL A 135 -18.40 -13.82 5.79
N LYS A 136 -18.81 -14.44 4.68
CA LYS A 136 -19.68 -15.62 4.73
C LYS A 136 -18.83 -16.88 4.70
N LEU A 137 -19.12 -17.82 5.60
CA LEU A 137 -18.43 -19.12 5.65
C LEU A 137 -18.48 -19.86 4.30
N SER A 138 -19.60 -19.75 3.58
CA SER A 138 -19.76 -20.33 2.24
C SER A 138 -18.74 -19.83 1.22
N GLU A 139 -18.26 -18.59 1.35
CA GLU A 139 -17.21 -18.04 0.47
C GLU A 139 -15.88 -18.76 0.69
N LEU A 140 -15.60 -19.17 1.93
CA LEU A 140 -14.37 -19.85 2.35
C LEU A 140 -14.39 -21.34 1.99
N GLU A 141 -15.51 -22.02 2.27
CA GLU A 141 -15.67 -23.45 2.02
C GLU A 141 -15.61 -23.79 0.52
N SER A 142 -16.00 -22.85 -0.34
CA SER A 142 -15.99 -23.03 -1.80
C SER A 142 -14.58 -23.12 -2.41
N ILE A 143 -13.54 -22.71 -1.67
CA ILE A 143 -12.17 -22.58 -2.19
C ILE A 143 -11.30 -23.76 -1.75
N ASN A 144 -11.44 -24.24 -0.51
CA ASN A 144 -10.86 -25.52 -0.05
C ASN A 144 -11.37 -25.87 1.36
N SER A 145 -12.29 -26.82 1.49
CA SER A 145 -12.92 -27.19 2.77
C SER A 145 -11.94 -27.72 3.84
N GLN A 146 -10.73 -28.14 3.44
CA GLN A 146 -9.68 -28.61 4.36
C GLN A 146 -8.78 -27.49 4.91
N SER A 147 -8.80 -26.27 4.36
CA SER A 147 -7.89 -25.20 4.78
C SER A 147 -8.50 -24.21 5.76
N VAL A 148 -9.82 -24.18 5.93
CA VAL A 148 -10.49 -23.18 6.79
C VAL A 148 -10.06 -23.34 8.25
N ASN A 149 -9.64 -22.24 8.87
CA ASN A 149 -9.22 -22.24 10.28
C ASN A 149 -10.42 -22.50 11.20
N GLN A 150 -10.50 -23.71 11.78
CA GLN A 150 -11.60 -24.13 12.66
C GLN A 150 -11.62 -23.40 14.02
N ASN A 151 -10.55 -22.70 14.38
CA ASN A 151 -10.47 -21.96 15.63
C ASN A 151 -11.15 -20.57 15.54
N ILE A 152 -11.61 -20.17 14.35
CA ILE A 152 -12.27 -18.90 14.14
C ILE A 152 -13.78 -19.11 14.21
N ASP A 153 -14.45 -18.38 15.11
CA ASP A 153 -15.90 -18.25 15.07
C ASP A 153 -16.31 -17.24 13.99
N TYR A 154 -16.56 -17.76 12.78
CA TYR A 154 -16.96 -16.97 11.61
C TYR A 154 -18.28 -16.20 11.81
N SER A 155 -19.11 -16.57 12.78
CA SER A 155 -20.33 -15.80 13.09
C SER A 155 -20.03 -14.38 13.56
N ARG A 156 -18.82 -14.15 14.09
CA ARG A 156 -18.32 -12.86 14.56
C ARG A 156 -17.78 -11.97 13.43
N LEU A 157 -17.57 -12.50 12.23
CA LEU A 157 -17.06 -11.77 11.07
C LEU A 157 -18.16 -11.05 10.29
N ARG A 158 -19.06 -10.38 11.02
CA ARG A 158 -20.12 -9.55 10.46
C ARG A 158 -19.80 -8.08 10.65
N ARG A 159 -20.00 -7.30 9.59
CA ARG A 159 -19.76 -5.85 9.53
C ARG A 159 -18.39 -5.49 10.09
N ILE A 160 -17.36 -6.19 9.60
CA ILE A 160 -15.98 -5.94 9.99
C ILE A 160 -15.38 -4.85 9.09
N PRO A 161 -14.53 -3.96 9.64
CA PRO A 161 -13.85 -2.95 8.84
C PRO A 161 -13.03 -3.59 7.73
N THR A 162 -13.15 -3.02 6.54
CA THR A 162 -12.65 -3.60 5.30
C THR A 162 -11.82 -2.60 4.53
N PHE A 163 -10.71 -3.08 3.95
CA PHE A 163 -9.73 -2.26 3.27
C PHE A 163 -9.37 -2.85 1.90
N ASN A 164 -9.00 -1.97 0.97
CA ASN A 164 -8.20 -2.35 -0.19
C ASN A 164 -6.74 -2.06 0.15
N ALA A 165 -5.91 -3.10 0.23
CA ALA A 165 -4.48 -2.96 0.44
C ALA A 165 -3.85 -2.23 -0.75
N MET A 166 -2.99 -1.26 -0.46
CA MET A 166 -2.11 -0.62 -1.44
C MET A 166 -0.67 -1.09 -1.25
N LEU A 167 -0.25 -1.21 0.00
CA LEU A 167 1.08 -1.69 0.39
C LEU A 167 0.95 -2.64 1.58
N ILE A 168 1.77 -3.69 1.59
CA ILE A 168 1.88 -4.59 2.73
C ILE A 168 3.35 -4.71 3.12
N TYR A 169 3.63 -4.53 4.40
CA TYR A 169 4.95 -4.64 5.00
C TYR A 169 4.99 -5.76 6.02
N ASP A 170 6.19 -6.28 6.24
CA ASP A 170 6.48 -7.05 7.44
C ASP A 170 6.28 -6.15 8.66
N HIS A 171 5.67 -6.67 9.73
CA HIS A 171 5.58 -5.90 10.96
C HIS A 171 6.96 -5.58 11.56
N GLU A 172 7.97 -6.44 11.31
CA GLU A 172 9.34 -6.24 11.77
C GLU A 172 10.05 -5.07 11.03
N ASP A 173 9.54 -4.62 9.88
CA ASP A 173 10.05 -3.44 9.17
C ASP A 173 9.46 -2.13 9.73
N PHE A 174 9.95 -1.73 10.90
CA PHE A 174 9.51 -0.49 11.57
C PHE A 174 9.76 0.79 10.76
N GLN A 175 10.62 0.74 9.74
CA GLN A 175 10.95 1.89 8.90
C GLN A 175 10.17 1.89 7.57
N PHE A 176 9.36 0.86 7.31
CA PHE A 176 8.55 0.69 6.10
C PHE A 176 9.34 0.94 4.80
N LYS A 177 10.57 0.42 4.74
CA LYS A 177 11.49 0.65 3.62
C LYS A 177 11.24 -0.31 2.47
N ARG A 178 10.78 -1.53 2.75
CA ARG A 178 10.66 -2.59 1.75
C ARG A 178 9.29 -3.25 1.83
N PRO A 179 8.32 -2.83 1.02
CA PRO A 179 7.03 -3.52 0.98
C PRO A 179 7.24 -4.98 0.55
N LEU A 180 6.59 -5.90 1.27
CA LEU A 180 6.48 -7.30 0.87
C LEU A 180 5.62 -7.44 -0.38
N TRP A 181 4.66 -6.53 -0.56
CA TRP A 181 3.73 -6.52 -1.68
C TRP A 181 3.22 -5.09 -1.95
N ILE A 182 2.96 -4.79 -3.23
CA ILE A 182 2.44 -3.52 -3.73
C ILE A 182 1.28 -3.84 -4.69
N SER A 183 0.17 -3.10 -4.56
CA SER A 183 -0.97 -3.22 -5.46
C SER A 183 -0.60 -2.85 -6.89
N SER A 184 -1.04 -3.63 -7.88
CA SER A 184 -0.87 -3.27 -9.28
C SER A 184 -1.63 -2.00 -9.63
N LYS A 185 -2.83 -1.81 -9.05
CA LYS A 185 -3.56 -0.55 -9.19
C LYS A 185 -2.73 0.66 -8.72
N PHE A 186 -2.03 0.53 -7.60
CA PHE A 186 -1.17 1.60 -7.09
C PHE A 186 0.01 1.89 -8.04
N VAL A 187 0.62 0.83 -8.59
CA VAL A 187 1.71 0.97 -9.57
C VAL A 187 1.22 1.65 -10.85
N ASP A 188 0.07 1.23 -11.37
CA ASP A 188 -0.50 1.77 -12.60
C ASP A 188 -0.92 3.23 -12.44
N GLU A 189 -1.51 3.61 -11.30
CA GLU A 189 -1.84 5.00 -10.96
C GLU A 189 -0.59 5.90 -10.92
N VAL A 190 0.54 5.40 -10.42
CA VAL A 190 1.79 6.17 -10.29
C VAL A 190 2.56 6.26 -11.61
N LEU A 191 2.51 5.20 -12.42
CA LEU A 191 3.23 5.11 -13.68
C LEU A 191 2.39 5.53 -14.89
N GLU A 192 1.14 5.97 -14.66
CA GLU A 192 0.19 6.41 -15.69
C GLU A 192 -0.05 5.34 -16.78
N ARG A 193 -0.23 4.09 -16.35
CA ARG A 193 -0.48 2.93 -17.23
C ARG A 193 -1.94 2.49 -17.17
#